data_AF-A0A6M0JX90-F1
#
_entry.id   AF-A0A6M0JX90-F1
#
_cell.length_a   1.000
_cell.length_b   1.000
_cell.length_c   1.000
_cell.angle_alpha   90.00
_cell.angle_beta   90.00
_cell.angle_gamma   90.00
#
_symmetry.space_group_name_H-M   'P 1'
#
loop_
_entity.id
_entity.type
_entity.pdbx_description
1 polymer ?
#
loop_
_entity_poly.entity_id
_entity_poly.type
_entity_poly.pdbx_seq_one_letter_code
_entity_poly.pdbx_strand_id
1 'polypeptide(L)'
;MTLYGILDVGIWQAVLAALVMTHITILAVTVYLHRSQAHRALDLHPVVSHFFRFWLWLTTGMVTRQWVAVHRRHHARCETPLDPHSPQVLGLRKVLMEGAELYAEAASDEDTIDRFGKGQTHDWIERSLYGRFHWQGILVMLAIDLLLFGVYGITIWAVQMLWIPFWAAGVVNGVGHFAGYRNFESPDASTNIAPWGILIGGEELHNNHHAFPSSARLSSKWWEFDLGWLYIRLLSSVGLAKVRHLAPKPRVVAGKQHLDMDTLSAVIRSRMHVIARYGQEVLAPVARAELCRDAAHCRRLVRKSQKLLTKEAGRLDAAARQRVEQLLAQHQTLATVYHFRERLQEVWDRRAPTQEALLKMLQDWCQQAEGTGIQALESFSRNLRGYSLEGTHR
;
A
#
# COMPACT_ATOMS: atom_id res chain seq x y z
N MET A 1 -46.03 -5.92 -8.01
CA MET A 1 -44.96 -4.90 -8.03
C MET A 1 -45.23 -3.95 -9.17
N THR A 2 -45.02 -2.64 -8.95
CA THR A 2 -45.01 -1.65 -10.03
C THR A 2 -43.74 -1.83 -10.88
N LEU A 3 -43.68 -1.17 -12.04
CA LEU A 3 -42.46 -1.10 -12.86
C LEU A 3 -41.26 -0.51 -12.09
N TYR A 4 -41.51 0.22 -11.01
CA TYR A 4 -40.53 0.97 -10.22
C TYR A 4 -40.20 0.31 -8.87
N GLY A 5 -40.66 -0.93 -8.65
CA GLY A 5 -40.38 -1.69 -7.44
C GLY A 5 -41.21 -1.24 -6.23
N ILE A 6 -40.85 -1.75 -5.05
CA ILE A 6 -41.60 -1.45 -3.81
C ILE A 6 -41.33 -0.02 -3.31
N LEU A 7 -40.13 0.52 -3.56
CA LEU A 7 -39.74 1.84 -3.04
C LEU A 7 -40.19 3.01 -3.92
N ASP A 8 -40.64 2.75 -5.15
CA ASP A 8 -41.16 3.74 -6.11
C ASP A 8 -40.29 5.01 -6.21
N VAL A 9 -38.99 4.81 -6.40
CA VAL A 9 -38.00 5.89 -6.34
C VAL A 9 -37.82 6.59 -7.69
N GLY A 10 -37.52 7.90 -7.63
CA GLY A 10 -37.08 8.67 -8.80
C GLY A 10 -35.63 8.38 -9.20
N ILE A 11 -35.22 8.81 -10.40
CA ILE A 11 -33.89 8.51 -10.97
C ILE A 11 -32.72 8.97 -10.07
N TRP A 12 -32.83 10.14 -9.43
CA TRP A 12 -31.77 10.65 -8.55
C TRP A 12 -31.65 9.84 -7.25
N GLN A 13 -32.76 9.32 -6.74
CA GLN A 13 -32.76 8.41 -5.60
C GLN A 13 -32.16 7.05 -5.98
N ALA A 14 -32.45 6.55 -7.19
CA ALA A 14 -31.82 5.34 -7.72
C ALA A 14 -30.30 5.50 -7.90
N VAL A 15 -29.83 6.63 -8.42
CA VAL A 15 -28.39 6.96 -8.51
C VAL A 15 -27.75 6.99 -7.13
N LEU A 16 -28.39 7.68 -6.17
CA LEU A 16 -27.89 7.72 -4.79
C LEU A 16 -27.84 6.33 -4.16
N ALA A 17 -28.86 5.49 -4.39
CA ALA A 17 -28.89 4.12 -3.90
C ALA A 17 -27.71 3.30 -4.48
N ALA A 18 -27.46 3.39 -5.79
CA ALA A 18 -26.31 2.74 -6.42
C ALA A 18 -24.99 3.18 -5.77
N LEU A 19 -24.79 4.49 -5.59
CA LEU A 19 -23.57 5.04 -4.98
C LEU A 19 -23.39 4.58 -3.52
N VAL A 20 -24.47 4.51 -2.75
CA VAL A 20 -24.42 4.02 -1.36
C VAL A 20 -24.07 2.53 -1.34
N MET A 21 -24.69 1.72 -2.20
CA MET A 21 -24.43 0.28 -2.22
C MET A 21 -23.02 -0.06 -2.69
N THR A 22 -22.52 0.61 -3.74
CA THR A 22 -21.13 0.42 -4.18
C THR A 22 -20.13 0.93 -3.16
N HIS A 23 -20.45 2.01 -2.43
CA HIS A 23 -19.65 2.48 -1.29
C HIS A 23 -19.54 1.43 -0.19
N ILE A 24 -20.64 0.75 0.18
CA ILE A 24 -20.59 -0.36 1.14
C ILE A 24 -19.71 -1.51 0.61
N THR A 25 -19.81 -1.83 -0.69
CA THR A 25 -18.95 -2.86 -1.31
C THR A 25 -17.47 -2.45 -1.25
N ILE A 26 -17.13 -1.20 -1.55
CA ILE A 26 -15.76 -0.68 -1.39
C ILE A 26 -15.27 -0.87 0.04
N LEU A 27 -16.08 -0.48 1.04
CA LEU A 27 -15.71 -0.64 2.45
C LEU A 27 -15.50 -2.10 2.83
N ALA A 28 -16.32 -3.01 2.32
CA ALA A 28 -16.16 -4.43 2.55
C ALA A 28 -14.85 -4.97 1.91
N VAL A 29 -14.48 -4.51 0.72
CA VAL A 29 -13.20 -4.88 0.10
C VAL A 29 -12.03 -4.29 0.90
N THR A 30 -12.01 -2.98 1.17
CA THR A 30 -10.86 -2.33 1.83
C THR A 30 -10.70 -2.75 3.30
N VAL A 31 -11.77 -2.72 4.11
CA VAL A 31 -11.67 -2.95 5.55
C VAL A 31 -11.62 -4.45 5.86
N TYR A 32 -12.48 -5.25 5.23
CA TYR A 32 -12.56 -6.69 5.51
C TYR A 32 -11.57 -7.51 4.66
N LEU A 33 -11.71 -7.56 3.33
CA LEU A 33 -10.85 -8.44 2.51
C LEU A 33 -9.38 -8.01 2.57
N HIS A 34 -9.11 -6.73 2.35
CA HIS A 34 -7.76 -6.22 2.21
C HIS A 34 -7.04 -6.08 3.57
N ARG A 35 -7.47 -5.13 4.41
CA ARG A 35 -6.76 -4.81 5.66
C ARG A 35 -6.90 -5.90 6.72
N SER A 36 -8.09 -6.49 6.89
CA SER A 36 -8.31 -7.53 7.91
C SER A 36 -7.87 -8.92 7.45
N GLN A 37 -8.43 -9.45 6.36
CA GLN A 37 -8.18 -10.85 5.97
C GLN A 37 -6.82 -11.05 5.29
N ALA A 38 -6.44 -10.18 4.34
CA ALA A 38 -5.18 -10.35 3.61
C ALA A 38 -3.98 -9.93 4.46
N HIS A 39 -4.03 -8.75 5.10
CA HIS A 39 -2.89 -8.19 5.82
C HIS A 39 -2.91 -8.34 7.34
N ARG A 40 -4.03 -8.78 7.94
CA ARG A 40 -4.18 -8.92 9.40
C ARG A 40 -3.83 -7.64 10.17
N ALA A 41 -4.10 -6.49 9.57
CA ALA A 41 -3.81 -5.19 10.15
C ALA A 41 -4.79 -4.82 11.28
N LEU A 42 -5.98 -5.42 11.28
CA LEU A 42 -7.00 -5.27 12.30
C LEU A 42 -7.84 -6.55 12.46
N ASP A 43 -8.39 -6.71 13.66
CA ASP A 43 -9.47 -7.65 13.93
C ASP A 43 -10.81 -6.92 13.87
N LEU A 44 -11.79 -7.55 13.23
CA LEU A 44 -13.18 -7.08 13.23
C LEU A 44 -14.00 -7.93 14.19
N HIS A 45 -14.97 -7.30 14.85
CA HIS A 45 -15.97 -8.03 15.62
C HIS A 45 -16.73 -9.01 14.70
N PRO A 46 -17.07 -10.23 15.15
CA PRO A 46 -17.68 -11.26 14.31
C PRO A 46 -18.92 -10.80 13.53
N VAL A 47 -19.76 -9.95 14.13
CA VAL A 47 -20.95 -9.37 13.47
C VAL A 47 -20.56 -8.50 12.27
N VAL A 48 -19.58 -7.62 12.43
CA VAL A 48 -19.10 -6.73 11.36
C VAL A 48 -18.38 -7.55 10.28
N SER A 49 -17.56 -8.50 10.70
CA SER A 49 -16.91 -9.45 9.79
C SER A 49 -17.94 -10.24 8.96
N HIS A 50 -19.01 -10.72 9.60
CA HIS A 50 -20.08 -11.45 8.92
C HIS A 50 -20.85 -10.55 7.95
N PHE A 51 -21.22 -9.34 8.38
CA PHE A 51 -21.89 -8.36 7.52
C PHE A 51 -21.10 -8.13 6.23
N PHE A 52 -19.80 -7.86 6.33
CA PHE A 52 -18.98 -7.59 5.15
C PHE A 52 -18.87 -8.77 4.20
N ARG A 53 -18.61 -9.99 4.69
CA ARG A 53 -18.53 -11.17 3.80
C ARG A 53 -19.88 -11.54 3.18
N PHE A 54 -20.98 -11.36 3.91
CA PHE A 54 -22.33 -11.57 3.36
C PHE A 54 -22.62 -10.55 2.25
N TRP A 55 -22.30 -9.28 2.50
CA TRP A 55 -22.46 -8.22 1.50
C TRP A 55 -21.62 -8.46 0.25
N LEU A 56 -20.38 -8.93 0.40
CA LEU A 56 -19.51 -9.29 -0.73
C LEU A 56 -20.05 -10.50 -1.49
N TRP A 57 -20.56 -11.51 -0.80
CA TRP A 57 -21.21 -12.64 -1.44
C TRP A 57 -22.38 -12.20 -2.34
N LEU A 58 -23.21 -11.26 -1.87
CA LEU A 58 -24.29 -10.67 -2.67
C LEU A 58 -23.78 -9.82 -3.84
N THR A 59 -22.79 -8.96 -3.60
CA THR A 59 -22.44 -7.89 -4.55
C THR A 59 -21.29 -8.19 -5.49
N THR A 60 -20.48 -9.21 -5.21
CA THR A 60 -19.30 -9.55 -6.02
C THR A 60 -19.12 -11.05 -6.24
N GLY A 61 -19.73 -11.91 -5.40
CA GLY A 61 -19.49 -13.35 -5.42
C GLY A 61 -18.05 -13.74 -5.07
N MET A 62 -17.26 -12.83 -4.50
CA MET A 62 -15.87 -13.11 -4.15
C MET A 62 -15.76 -14.05 -2.95
N VAL A 63 -14.93 -15.08 -3.09
CA VAL A 63 -14.60 -16.00 -1.99
C VAL A 63 -13.38 -15.46 -1.23
N THR A 64 -13.49 -15.31 0.09
CA THR A 64 -12.46 -14.66 0.92
C THR A 64 -11.08 -15.30 0.71
N ARG A 65 -11.01 -16.64 0.74
CA ARG A 65 -9.75 -17.39 0.58
C ARG A 65 -9.09 -17.14 -0.78
N GLN A 66 -9.88 -17.08 -1.85
CA GLN A 66 -9.37 -16.82 -3.20
C GLN A 66 -8.80 -15.41 -3.30
N TRP A 67 -9.56 -14.41 -2.86
CA TRP A 67 -9.14 -13.02 -2.93
C TRP A 67 -7.86 -12.78 -2.13
N VAL A 68 -7.80 -13.30 -0.89
CA VAL A 68 -6.62 -13.22 -0.03
C VAL A 68 -5.40 -13.86 -0.68
N ALA A 69 -5.57 -15.03 -1.33
CA ALA A 69 -4.48 -15.72 -1.98
C ALA A 69 -3.92 -14.93 -3.16
N VAL A 70 -4.78 -14.45 -4.07
CA VAL A 70 -4.37 -13.66 -5.24
C VAL A 70 -3.68 -12.36 -4.80
N HIS A 71 -4.24 -11.64 -3.84
CA HIS A 71 -3.65 -10.41 -3.32
C HIS A 71 -2.28 -10.62 -2.64
N ARG A 72 -2.13 -11.69 -1.86
CA ARG A 72 -0.85 -12.03 -1.25
C ARG A 72 0.17 -12.54 -2.26
N ARG A 73 -0.26 -13.26 -3.32
CA ARG A 73 0.61 -13.64 -4.44
C ARG A 73 1.13 -12.39 -5.13
N HIS A 74 0.28 -11.40 -5.39
CA HIS A 74 0.68 -10.10 -5.92
C HIS A 74 1.75 -9.44 -5.05
N HIS A 75 1.55 -9.28 -3.74
CA HIS A 75 2.59 -8.71 -2.88
C HIS A 75 3.90 -9.52 -2.87
N ALA A 76 3.82 -10.85 -2.87
CA ALA A 76 5.00 -11.71 -2.80
C ALA A 76 5.79 -11.76 -4.13
N ARG A 77 5.11 -11.51 -5.25
CA ARG A 77 5.66 -11.63 -6.61
C ARG A 77 5.58 -10.32 -7.38
N CYS A 78 5.40 -9.20 -6.69
CA CYS A 78 5.06 -7.91 -7.27
C CYS A 78 6.02 -7.52 -8.39
N GLU A 79 5.47 -7.14 -9.54
CA GLU A 79 6.23 -6.77 -10.75
C GLU A 79 7.16 -7.84 -11.33
N THR A 80 6.92 -9.11 -10.99
CA THR A 80 7.54 -10.24 -11.67
C THR A 80 6.54 -10.92 -12.62
N PRO A 81 6.99 -11.79 -13.55
CA PRO A 81 6.07 -12.56 -14.37
C PRO A 81 5.11 -13.47 -13.60
N LEU A 82 5.32 -13.69 -12.30
CA LEU A 82 4.44 -14.47 -11.43
C LEU A 82 3.38 -13.61 -10.71
N ASP A 83 3.43 -12.28 -10.87
CA ASP A 83 2.39 -11.37 -10.41
C ASP A 83 1.12 -11.54 -11.29
N PRO A 84 -0.04 -11.89 -10.70
CA PRO A 84 -1.28 -12.09 -11.47
C PRO A 84 -1.70 -10.87 -12.31
N HIS A 85 -1.34 -9.66 -11.88
CA HIS A 85 -1.87 -8.43 -12.47
C HIS A 85 -0.84 -7.31 -12.50
N SER A 86 0.44 -7.63 -12.71
CA SER A 86 1.49 -6.61 -12.90
C SER A 86 1.29 -5.86 -14.23
N PRO A 87 1.02 -4.55 -14.21
CA PRO A 87 0.97 -3.74 -15.42
C PRO A 87 2.36 -3.47 -16.00
N GLN A 88 3.43 -3.71 -15.23
CA GLN A 88 4.81 -3.59 -15.72
C GLN A 88 5.20 -4.77 -16.62
N VAL A 89 4.62 -5.95 -16.38
CA VAL A 89 4.84 -7.16 -17.19
C VAL A 89 3.76 -7.32 -18.27
N LEU A 90 2.48 -7.20 -17.90
CA LEU A 90 1.36 -7.47 -18.80
C LEU A 90 0.93 -6.25 -19.63
N GLY A 91 1.39 -5.07 -19.24
CA GLY A 91 0.98 -3.79 -19.82
C GLY A 91 -0.29 -3.23 -19.16
N LEU A 92 -0.30 -1.91 -18.95
CA LEU A 92 -1.40 -1.19 -18.29
C LEU A 92 -2.77 -1.45 -18.93
N ARG A 93 -2.84 -1.47 -20.27
CA ARG A 93 -4.11 -1.67 -20.99
C ARG A 93 -4.74 -3.01 -20.65
N LYS A 94 -3.93 -4.07 -20.57
CA LYS A 94 -4.43 -5.41 -20.25
C LYS A 94 -5.01 -5.44 -18.84
N VAL A 95 -4.26 -4.94 -17.84
CA VAL A 95 -4.75 -4.92 -16.45
C VAL A 95 -6.02 -4.07 -16.31
N LEU A 96 -6.12 -2.93 -16.99
CA LEU A 96 -7.31 -2.07 -16.95
C LEU A 96 -8.56 -2.71 -17.56
N MET A 97 -8.40 -3.52 -18.61
CA MET A 97 -9.53 -4.05 -19.39
C MET A 97 -9.89 -5.50 -19.02
N GLU A 98 -8.91 -6.28 -18.58
CA GLU A 98 -9.02 -7.73 -18.32
C GLU A 98 -8.71 -8.07 -16.85
N GLY A 99 -8.78 -7.09 -15.94
CA GLY A 99 -8.40 -7.27 -14.54
C GLY A 99 -9.23 -8.34 -13.82
N ALA A 100 -10.51 -8.49 -14.18
CA ALA A 100 -11.39 -9.51 -13.59
C ALA A 100 -11.02 -10.92 -14.09
N GLU A 101 -10.68 -11.05 -15.37
CA GLU A 101 -10.24 -12.28 -16.01
C GLU A 101 -8.90 -12.74 -15.46
N LEU A 102 -7.94 -11.81 -15.31
CA LEU A 102 -6.65 -12.07 -14.65
C LEU A 102 -6.83 -12.54 -13.20
N TYR A 103 -7.77 -11.92 -12.48
CA TYR A 103 -8.15 -12.37 -11.13
C TYR A 103 -8.74 -13.78 -11.16
N ALA A 104 -9.69 -14.06 -12.05
CA ALA A 104 -10.36 -15.36 -12.15
C ALA A 104 -9.37 -16.49 -12.48
N GLU A 105 -8.45 -16.25 -13.42
CA GLU A 105 -7.37 -17.18 -13.75
C GLU A 105 -6.52 -17.47 -12.51
N ALA A 106 -6.05 -16.43 -11.81
CA ALA A 106 -5.24 -16.59 -10.61
C ALA A 106 -5.99 -17.26 -9.44
N ALA A 107 -7.29 -17.01 -9.32
CA ALA A 107 -8.15 -17.60 -8.29
C ALA A 107 -8.50 -19.08 -8.56
N SER A 108 -8.37 -19.52 -9.82
CA SER A 108 -8.56 -20.91 -10.22
C SER A 108 -7.33 -21.80 -10.02
N ASP A 109 -6.16 -21.20 -9.77
CA ASP A 109 -4.91 -21.92 -9.51
C ASP A 109 -4.82 -22.42 -8.06
N GLU A 110 -4.98 -23.73 -7.87
CA GLU A 110 -4.96 -24.38 -6.55
C GLU A 110 -3.63 -24.18 -5.79
N ASP A 111 -2.47 -24.14 -6.47
CA ASP A 111 -1.17 -23.89 -5.81
C ASP A 111 -1.15 -22.51 -5.17
N THR A 112 -1.70 -21.51 -5.89
CA THR A 112 -1.84 -20.16 -5.38
C THR A 112 -2.75 -20.12 -4.15
N ILE A 113 -3.92 -20.77 -4.22
CA ILE A 113 -4.88 -20.80 -3.12
C ILE A 113 -4.29 -21.46 -1.87
N ASP A 114 -3.55 -22.55 -2.04
CA ASP A 114 -2.97 -23.30 -0.93
C ASP A 114 -1.76 -22.61 -0.31
N ARG A 115 -0.91 -21.96 -1.12
CA ARG A 115 0.28 -21.28 -0.60
C ARG A 115 -0.06 -19.95 0.06
N PHE A 116 -0.96 -19.17 -0.53
CA PHE A 116 -1.20 -17.79 -0.12
C PHE A 116 -2.52 -17.56 0.63
N GLY A 117 -3.50 -18.47 0.52
CA GLY A 117 -4.83 -18.30 1.13
C GLY A 117 -4.94 -18.62 2.63
N LYS A 118 -3.83 -18.92 3.32
CA LYS A 118 -3.86 -19.44 4.71
C LYS A 118 -4.23 -18.40 5.78
N GLY A 119 -4.93 -18.87 6.81
CA GLY A 119 -5.26 -18.11 8.03
C GLY A 119 -6.06 -16.82 7.77
N GLN A 120 -7.08 -16.99 6.95
CA GLN A 120 -8.26 -16.15 6.79
C GLN A 120 -9.47 -16.88 7.40
N THR A 121 -10.62 -16.22 7.47
CA THR A 121 -11.87 -16.79 8.02
C THR A 121 -12.31 -18.03 7.23
N HIS A 122 -12.41 -19.20 7.87
CA HIS A 122 -12.72 -20.45 7.17
C HIS A 122 -13.73 -21.31 7.92
N ASP A 123 -14.84 -20.71 8.31
CA ASP A 123 -15.91 -21.39 9.02
C ASP A 123 -16.84 -22.19 8.09
N TRP A 124 -17.86 -22.81 8.68
CA TRP A 124 -18.85 -23.58 7.92
C TRP A 124 -19.60 -22.73 6.89
N ILE A 125 -19.97 -21.48 7.24
CA ILE A 125 -20.71 -20.58 6.34
C ILE A 125 -19.83 -20.26 5.11
N GLU A 126 -18.55 -19.95 5.33
CA GLU A 126 -17.61 -19.64 4.25
C GLU A 126 -17.48 -20.82 3.27
N ARG A 127 -17.40 -22.05 3.78
CA ARG A 127 -17.22 -23.25 2.95
C ARG A 127 -18.51 -23.70 2.27
N SER A 128 -19.59 -23.78 3.03
CA SER A 128 -20.82 -24.46 2.62
C SER A 128 -21.84 -23.54 1.96
N LEU A 129 -21.78 -22.22 2.24
CA LEU A 129 -22.64 -21.22 1.61
C LEU A 129 -21.85 -20.32 0.67
N TYR A 130 -20.97 -19.47 1.19
CA TYR A 130 -20.37 -18.40 0.40
C TYR A 130 -19.42 -18.92 -0.68
N GLY A 131 -18.60 -19.93 -0.39
CA GLY A 131 -17.73 -20.57 -1.39
C GLY A 131 -18.49 -21.45 -2.38
N ARG A 132 -19.34 -22.35 -1.88
CA ARG A 132 -20.08 -23.31 -2.70
C ARG A 132 -21.10 -22.64 -3.64
N PHE A 133 -21.79 -21.61 -3.15
CA PHE A 133 -22.85 -20.91 -3.87
C PHE A 133 -22.48 -19.45 -4.17
N HIS A 134 -21.21 -19.20 -4.52
CA HIS A 134 -20.68 -17.84 -4.66
C HIS A 134 -21.40 -16.99 -5.73
N TRP A 135 -21.81 -17.58 -6.86
CA TRP A 135 -22.52 -16.85 -7.92
C TRP A 135 -24.02 -16.67 -7.63
N GLN A 136 -24.62 -17.51 -6.78
CA GLN A 136 -26.02 -17.36 -6.41
C GLN A 136 -26.28 -16.09 -5.61
N GLY A 137 -25.30 -15.61 -4.83
CA GLY A 137 -25.41 -14.33 -4.11
C GLY A 137 -25.66 -13.16 -5.06
N ILE A 138 -24.98 -13.16 -6.20
CA ILE A 138 -25.16 -12.15 -7.26
C ILE A 138 -26.60 -12.18 -7.83
N LEU A 139 -27.17 -13.36 -8.01
CA LEU A 139 -28.56 -13.51 -8.47
C LEU A 139 -29.58 -13.10 -7.40
N VAL A 140 -29.28 -13.38 -6.13
CA VAL A 140 -30.09 -12.90 -5.00
C VAL A 140 -30.07 -11.37 -4.96
N MET A 141 -28.91 -10.74 -5.17
CA MET A 141 -28.80 -9.29 -5.24
C MET A 141 -29.62 -8.72 -6.41
N LEU A 142 -29.56 -9.33 -7.60
CA LEU A 142 -30.40 -8.92 -8.75
C LEU A 142 -31.89 -8.96 -8.39
N ALA A 143 -32.33 -10.04 -7.74
CA ALA A 143 -33.72 -10.16 -7.31
C ALA A 143 -34.09 -9.09 -6.27
N ILE A 144 -33.19 -8.76 -5.33
CA ILE A 144 -33.39 -7.68 -4.35
C ILE A 144 -33.49 -6.33 -5.06
N ASP A 145 -32.60 -6.03 -6.01
CA ASP A 145 -32.60 -4.75 -6.71
C ASP A 145 -33.85 -4.58 -7.58
N LEU A 146 -34.27 -5.63 -8.29
CA LEU A 146 -35.53 -5.64 -9.02
C LEU A 146 -36.73 -5.45 -8.08
N LEU A 147 -36.73 -6.14 -6.93
CA LEU A 147 -37.79 -6.03 -5.92
C LEU A 147 -37.94 -4.61 -5.38
N LEU A 148 -36.81 -3.98 -5.05
CA LEU A 148 -36.79 -2.66 -4.41
C LEU A 148 -36.98 -1.51 -5.40
N PHE A 149 -36.33 -1.58 -6.57
CA PHE A 149 -36.19 -0.46 -7.50
C PHE A 149 -36.82 -0.71 -8.88
N GLY A 150 -37.41 -1.88 -9.10
CA GLY A 150 -38.05 -2.23 -10.37
C GLY A 150 -37.06 -2.23 -11.53
N VAL A 151 -37.40 -1.58 -12.64
CA VAL A 151 -36.54 -1.52 -13.84
C VAL A 151 -35.19 -0.87 -13.58
N TYR A 152 -35.12 0.11 -12.67
CA TYR A 152 -33.84 0.72 -12.27
C TYR A 152 -32.92 -0.29 -11.58
N GLY A 153 -33.48 -1.32 -10.95
CA GLY A 153 -32.74 -2.40 -10.32
C GLY A 153 -31.76 -3.10 -11.27
N ILE A 154 -32.10 -3.22 -12.57
CA ILE A 154 -31.18 -3.80 -13.57
C ILE A 154 -29.90 -2.97 -13.69
N THR A 155 -30.06 -1.65 -13.82
CA THR A 155 -28.92 -0.73 -13.97
C THR A 155 -28.11 -0.61 -12.68
N ILE A 156 -28.78 -0.53 -11.53
CA ILE A 156 -28.14 -0.50 -10.22
C ILE A 156 -27.28 -1.76 -10.01
N TRP A 157 -27.85 -2.93 -10.27
CA TRP A 157 -27.15 -4.21 -10.19
C TRP A 157 -25.95 -4.26 -11.14
N ALA A 158 -26.13 -3.83 -12.40
CA ALA A 158 -25.03 -3.80 -13.38
C ALA A 158 -23.88 -2.89 -12.92
N VAL A 159 -24.19 -1.73 -12.34
CA VAL A 159 -23.19 -0.83 -11.75
C VAL A 159 -22.45 -1.51 -10.60
N GLN A 160 -23.16 -2.24 -9.71
CA GLN A 160 -22.52 -2.99 -8.63
C GLN A 160 -21.55 -4.06 -9.14
N MET A 161 -21.95 -4.84 -10.15
CA MET A 161 -21.12 -5.90 -10.74
C MET A 161 -19.86 -5.36 -11.41
N LEU A 162 -19.94 -4.18 -12.04
CA LEU A 162 -18.80 -3.55 -12.72
C LEU A 162 -17.87 -2.81 -11.77
N TRP A 163 -18.34 -2.41 -10.59
CA TRP A 163 -17.64 -1.47 -9.73
C TRP A 163 -16.27 -1.96 -9.27
N ILE A 164 -16.22 -3.14 -8.63
CA ILE A 164 -14.96 -3.70 -8.11
C ILE A 164 -14.02 -4.17 -9.22
N PRO A 165 -14.48 -4.86 -10.29
CA PRO A 165 -13.65 -5.14 -11.46
C PRO A 165 -12.95 -3.90 -12.02
N PHE A 166 -13.69 -2.81 -12.26
CA PHE A 166 -13.12 -1.60 -12.82
C PHE A 166 -12.16 -0.92 -11.85
N TRP A 167 -12.61 -0.64 -10.62
CA TRP A 167 -11.85 0.17 -9.67
C TRP A 167 -10.70 -0.58 -9.00
N ALA A 168 -10.92 -1.80 -8.51
CA ALA A 168 -9.88 -2.55 -7.80
C ALA A 168 -9.00 -3.33 -8.78
N ALA A 169 -9.60 -4.19 -9.61
CA ALA A 169 -8.83 -5.06 -10.50
C ALA A 169 -8.20 -4.30 -11.68
N GLY A 170 -8.87 -3.25 -12.17
CA GLY A 170 -8.35 -2.34 -13.19
C GLY A 170 -7.52 -1.20 -12.61
N VAL A 171 -8.15 -0.24 -11.94
CA VAL A 171 -7.51 1.03 -11.57
C VAL A 171 -6.44 0.88 -10.49
N VAL A 172 -6.70 0.17 -9.38
CA VAL A 172 -5.69 -0.02 -8.32
C VAL A 172 -4.52 -0.86 -8.82
N ASN A 173 -4.79 -2.05 -9.36
CA ASN A 173 -3.72 -2.93 -9.82
C ASN A 173 -3.00 -2.37 -11.05
N GLY A 174 -3.70 -1.65 -11.93
CA GLY A 174 -3.14 -1.03 -13.13
C GLY A 174 -2.49 0.32 -12.83
N VAL A 175 -3.28 1.37 -12.63
CA VAL A 175 -2.76 2.74 -12.43
C VAL A 175 -1.91 2.82 -11.18
N GLY A 176 -2.35 2.19 -10.09
CA GLY A 176 -1.61 2.15 -8.83
C GLY A 176 -0.22 1.52 -8.95
N HIS A 177 0.09 0.75 -9.99
CA HIS A 177 1.43 0.21 -10.26
C HIS A 177 2.13 0.82 -11.47
N PHE A 178 1.52 1.82 -12.11
CA PHE A 178 2.04 2.38 -13.36
C PHE A 178 2.34 3.88 -13.24
N ALA A 179 1.45 4.66 -12.65
CA ALA A 179 1.57 6.12 -12.63
C ALA A 179 0.90 6.76 -11.40
N GLY A 180 1.66 7.64 -10.74
CA GLY A 180 1.19 8.39 -9.59
C GLY A 180 2.36 9.02 -8.83
N TYR A 181 2.08 9.50 -7.62
CA TYR A 181 3.11 10.02 -6.73
C TYR A 181 3.57 8.93 -5.75
N ARG A 182 4.74 9.12 -5.12
CA ARG A 182 5.29 8.20 -4.13
C ARG A 182 5.73 8.95 -2.90
N ASN A 183 5.41 8.43 -1.73
CA ASN A 183 5.99 8.87 -0.47
C ASN A 183 7.21 8.02 -0.10
N PHE A 184 7.28 6.79 -0.61
CA PHE A 184 8.28 5.79 -0.25
C PHE A 184 8.86 5.12 -1.50
N GLU A 185 10.18 4.94 -1.49
CA GLU A 185 10.92 4.21 -2.52
C GLU A 185 10.93 2.70 -2.20
N SER A 186 9.74 2.09 -2.26
CA SER A 186 9.56 0.63 -2.26
C SER A 186 10.21 -0.04 -3.49
N PRO A 187 10.59 -1.33 -3.39
CA PRO A 187 11.21 -2.10 -4.50
C PRO A 187 10.29 -2.35 -5.70
N ASP A 188 8.98 -2.27 -5.50
CA ASP A 188 7.96 -2.40 -6.55
C ASP A 188 7.66 -1.07 -7.27
N ALA A 189 6.80 -1.14 -8.29
CA ALA A 189 6.36 0.01 -9.07
C ALA A 189 5.14 0.77 -8.48
N SER A 190 4.68 0.43 -7.28
CA SER A 190 3.48 1.03 -6.66
C SER A 190 3.52 2.57 -6.56
N THR A 191 2.39 3.22 -6.75
CA THR A 191 2.23 4.67 -6.72
C THR A 191 0.90 4.98 -6.05
N ASN A 192 0.87 6.07 -5.29
CA ASN A 192 -0.40 6.65 -4.84
C ASN A 192 -1.05 7.33 -6.05
N ILE A 193 -2.30 6.99 -6.32
CA ILE A 193 -3.09 7.47 -7.45
C ILE A 193 -3.57 8.90 -7.17
N ALA A 194 -4.21 9.09 -6.02
CA ALA A 194 -4.79 10.36 -5.60
C ALA A 194 -4.75 10.52 -4.07
N PRO A 195 -4.63 11.76 -3.54
CA PRO A 195 -4.55 12.01 -2.11
C PRO A 195 -5.88 11.83 -1.36
N TRP A 196 -7.01 11.80 -2.08
CA TRP A 196 -8.33 11.94 -1.49
C TRP A 196 -8.85 10.67 -0.84
N GLY A 197 -8.47 9.47 -1.30
CA GLY A 197 -8.85 8.24 -0.61
C GLY A 197 -10.35 7.97 -0.44
N ILE A 198 -11.21 8.54 -1.28
CA ILE A 198 -12.69 8.48 -1.14
C ILE A 198 -13.30 7.44 -2.07
N LEU A 199 -12.87 7.39 -3.33
CA LEU A 199 -13.56 6.62 -4.38
C LEU A 199 -13.41 5.12 -4.18
N ILE A 200 -12.29 4.69 -3.59
CA ILE A 200 -12.01 3.27 -3.33
C ILE A 200 -11.56 3.06 -1.89
N GLY A 201 -12.06 3.88 -0.96
CA GLY A 201 -11.90 3.61 0.47
C GLY A 201 -10.47 3.79 1.00
N GLY A 202 -9.60 4.51 0.30
CA GLY A 202 -8.21 4.75 0.67
C GLY A 202 -7.21 3.88 -0.08
N GLU A 203 -7.67 2.90 -0.88
CA GLU A 203 -6.81 2.07 -1.73
C GLU A 203 -6.08 2.89 -2.83
N GLU A 204 -6.47 4.15 -3.04
CA GLU A 204 -5.73 5.11 -3.86
C GLU A 204 -4.31 5.37 -3.32
N LEU A 205 -4.07 5.13 -2.03
CA LEU A 205 -2.79 5.36 -1.34
C LEU A 205 -1.88 4.12 -1.43
N HIS A 206 -1.77 3.57 -2.64
CA HIS A 206 -1.20 2.25 -2.89
C HIS A 206 0.31 2.14 -2.64
N ASN A 207 1.09 3.21 -2.89
CA ASN A 207 2.51 3.21 -2.55
C ASN A 207 2.74 3.18 -1.03
N ASN A 208 1.89 3.86 -0.27
CA ASN A 208 1.98 3.79 1.18
C ASN A 208 1.65 2.39 1.69
N HIS A 209 0.63 1.77 1.10
CA HIS A 209 0.24 0.38 1.37
C HIS A 209 1.40 -0.58 1.11
N HIS A 210 1.98 -0.57 -0.09
CA HIS A 210 3.12 -1.44 -0.43
C HIS A 210 4.36 -1.19 0.42
N ALA A 211 4.58 0.06 0.87
CA ALA A 211 5.66 0.36 1.82
C ALA A 211 5.42 -0.24 3.21
N PHE A 212 4.17 -0.32 3.66
CA PHE A 212 3.78 -0.85 4.98
C PHE A 212 2.52 -1.73 4.91
N PRO A 213 2.59 -2.94 4.32
CA PRO A 213 1.39 -3.71 4.02
C PRO A 213 0.59 -4.14 5.24
N SER A 214 1.24 -4.27 6.40
CA SER A 214 0.58 -4.64 7.66
C SER A 214 -0.13 -3.47 8.35
N SER A 215 -0.02 -2.23 7.86
CA SER A 215 -0.64 -1.06 8.49
C SER A 215 -2.14 -0.99 8.22
N ALA A 216 -2.96 -0.79 9.26
CA ALA A 216 -4.40 -0.60 9.09
C ALA A 216 -4.75 0.77 8.48
N ARG A 217 -3.81 1.71 8.51
CA ARG A 217 -3.93 3.04 7.89
C ARG A 217 -3.03 3.10 6.66
N LEU A 218 -3.61 3.45 5.52
CA LEU A 218 -2.91 3.63 4.25
C LEU A 218 -2.41 5.08 4.08
N SER A 219 -3.00 6.06 4.77
CA SER A 219 -2.47 7.43 4.79
C SER A 219 -1.17 7.58 5.60
N SER A 220 -0.23 8.32 5.00
CA SER A 220 1.10 8.61 5.55
C SER A 220 1.30 10.09 5.83
N LYS A 221 0.81 10.95 4.92
CA LYS A 221 0.88 12.42 5.02
C LYS A 221 -0.41 12.99 5.59
N TRP A 222 -0.33 14.19 6.17
CA TRP A 222 -1.47 14.86 6.80
C TRP A 222 -2.56 15.29 5.80
N TRP A 223 -2.19 15.51 4.53
CA TRP A 223 -3.08 15.88 3.43
C TRP A 223 -3.64 14.67 2.68
N GLU A 224 -3.26 13.45 3.07
CA GLU A 224 -3.83 12.22 2.52
C GLU A 224 -5.03 11.82 3.37
N PHE A 225 -6.19 11.72 2.73
CA PHE A 225 -7.39 11.21 3.36
C PHE A 225 -7.51 9.71 3.08
N ASP A 226 -7.95 8.94 4.07
CA ASP A 226 -8.10 7.49 4.01
C ASP A 226 -9.47 7.16 4.61
N LEU A 227 -10.45 6.94 3.73
CA LEU A 227 -11.83 6.71 4.15
C LEU A 227 -11.98 5.38 4.89
N GLY A 228 -11.28 4.33 4.47
CA GLY A 228 -11.25 3.05 5.19
C GLY A 228 -10.73 3.23 6.62
N TRP A 229 -9.70 4.06 6.83
CA TRP A 229 -9.20 4.38 8.18
C TRP A 229 -10.22 5.15 9.01
N LEU A 230 -10.99 6.07 8.41
CA LEU A 230 -12.10 6.73 9.10
C LEU A 230 -13.11 5.70 9.64
N TYR A 231 -13.56 4.75 8.79
CA TYR A 231 -14.48 3.69 9.22
C TYR A 231 -13.88 2.77 10.27
N ILE A 232 -12.60 2.38 10.15
CA ILE A 232 -11.90 1.59 11.16
C ILE A 232 -11.89 2.31 12.50
N ARG A 233 -11.64 3.63 12.52
CA ARG A 233 -11.68 4.43 13.75
C ARG A 233 -13.08 4.49 14.36
N LEU A 234 -14.12 4.67 13.55
CA LEU A 234 -15.52 4.68 14.01
C LEU A 234 -15.91 3.32 14.61
N LEU A 235 -15.56 2.21 13.95
CA LEU A 235 -15.80 0.87 14.47
C LEU A 235 -15.00 0.61 15.76
N SER A 236 -13.76 1.08 15.82
CA SER A 236 -12.91 0.94 17.01
C SER A 236 -13.44 1.72 18.21
N SER A 237 -14.02 2.91 17.99
CA SER A 237 -14.56 3.73 19.10
C SER A 237 -15.78 3.11 19.78
N VAL A 238 -16.46 2.17 19.11
CA VAL A 238 -17.58 1.39 19.69
C VAL A 238 -17.19 -0.07 19.99
N GLY A 239 -15.90 -0.41 19.96
CA GLY A 239 -15.41 -1.75 20.28
C GLY A 239 -15.66 -2.83 19.21
N LEU A 240 -16.05 -2.44 18.00
CA LEU A 240 -16.33 -3.36 16.89
C LEU A 240 -15.12 -3.66 16.00
N ALA A 241 -14.00 -2.98 16.23
CA ALA A 241 -12.72 -3.25 15.58
C ALA A 241 -11.56 -3.05 16.55
N LYS A 242 -10.49 -3.83 16.36
CA LYS A 242 -9.22 -3.68 17.10
C LYS A 242 -8.07 -3.60 16.10
N VAL A 243 -7.45 -2.42 16.02
CA VAL A 243 -6.24 -2.22 15.20
C VAL A 243 -5.09 -3.01 15.82
N ARG A 244 -4.45 -3.86 15.00
CA ARG A 244 -3.27 -4.64 15.43
C ARG A 244 -1.97 -3.92 15.12
N HIS A 245 -1.90 -3.33 13.94
CA HIS A 245 -0.65 -2.82 13.39
C HIS A 245 -0.87 -1.49 12.67
N LEU A 246 0.08 -0.58 12.88
CA LEU A 246 0.22 0.68 12.16
C LEU A 246 1.66 0.77 11.65
N ALA A 247 1.84 1.51 10.55
CA ALA A 247 3.17 1.82 10.05
C ALA A 247 4.04 2.41 11.18
N PRO A 248 5.20 1.80 11.50
CA PRO A 248 6.05 2.23 12.60
C PRO A 248 6.66 3.59 12.29
N LYS A 249 6.35 4.60 13.12
CA LYS A 249 6.90 5.95 12.99
C LYS A 249 7.98 6.15 14.04
N PRO A 250 9.27 6.21 13.65
CA PRO A 250 10.34 6.41 14.60
C PRO A 250 10.23 7.81 15.18
N ARG A 251 10.43 7.93 16.50
CA ARG A 251 10.57 9.23 17.17
C ARG A 251 12.03 9.45 17.52
N VAL A 252 12.46 10.71 17.50
CA VAL A 252 13.79 11.10 17.97
C VAL A 252 13.66 11.42 19.46
N VAL A 253 14.24 10.59 20.31
CA VAL A 253 14.32 10.81 21.76
C VAL A 253 15.45 11.79 22.04
N ALA A 254 15.11 12.94 22.61
CA ALA A 254 16.09 13.95 22.98
C ALA A 254 17.08 13.40 24.00
N GLY A 255 18.38 13.61 23.78
CA GLY A 255 19.45 13.14 24.67
C GLY A 255 19.88 11.68 24.51
N LYS A 256 19.19 10.86 23.70
CA LYS A 256 19.65 9.50 23.37
C LYS A 256 20.87 9.58 22.44
N GLN A 257 22.05 9.31 22.99
CA GLN A 257 23.35 9.44 22.32
C GLN A 257 23.91 8.11 21.80
N HIS A 258 23.47 7.00 22.39
CA HIS A 258 23.98 5.66 22.11
C HIS A 258 23.04 4.90 21.17
N LEU A 259 23.64 4.21 20.19
CA LEU A 259 22.96 3.26 19.32
C LEU A 259 22.84 1.93 20.06
N ASP A 260 21.61 1.56 20.37
CA ASP A 260 21.24 0.31 21.04
C ASP A 260 20.29 -0.54 20.17
N MET A 261 19.84 -1.66 20.72
CA MET A 261 18.94 -2.59 20.04
C MET A 261 17.56 -1.97 19.75
N ASP A 262 17.09 -1.03 20.56
CA ASP A 262 15.87 -0.28 20.29
C ASP A 262 16.07 0.63 19.07
N THR A 263 17.19 1.35 18.98
CA THR A 263 17.49 2.17 17.80
C THR A 263 17.61 1.32 16.54
N LEU A 264 18.31 0.17 16.61
CA LEU A 264 18.41 -0.76 15.48
C LEU A 264 17.02 -1.25 15.04
N SER A 265 16.19 -1.67 15.99
CA SER A 265 14.81 -2.11 15.74
C SER A 265 13.99 -0.99 15.10
N ALA A 266 14.11 0.24 15.60
CA ALA A 266 13.43 1.41 15.07
C ALA A 266 13.85 1.69 13.63
N VAL A 267 15.15 1.72 13.35
CA VAL A 267 15.70 1.96 12.02
C VAL A 267 15.27 0.88 11.02
N ILE A 268 15.36 -0.40 11.38
CA ILE A 268 14.98 -1.51 10.49
C ILE A 268 13.47 -1.52 10.23
N ARG A 269 12.64 -1.43 11.28
CA ARG A 269 11.17 -1.50 11.14
C ARG A 269 10.60 -0.30 10.40
N SER A 270 11.23 0.87 10.54
CA SER A 270 10.83 2.10 9.87
C SER A 270 11.70 2.49 8.68
N ARG A 271 12.44 1.53 8.10
CA ARG A 271 13.40 1.75 6.99
C ARG A 271 12.89 2.64 5.86
N MET A 272 11.61 2.51 5.47
CA MET A 272 11.00 3.33 4.43
C MET A 272 10.93 4.82 4.83
N HIS A 273 10.66 5.11 6.11
CA HIS A 273 10.76 6.46 6.65
C HIS A 273 12.20 6.95 6.71
N VAL A 274 13.15 6.09 7.07
CA VAL A 274 14.58 6.42 7.14
C VAL A 274 15.11 6.84 5.75
N ILE A 275 14.85 6.07 4.68
CA ILE A 275 15.24 6.46 3.31
C ILE A 275 14.54 7.72 2.85
N ALA A 276 13.23 7.83 3.08
CA ALA A 276 12.50 9.03 2.68
C ALA A 276 13.08 10.29 3.33
N ARG A 277 13.47 10.20 4.61
CA ARG A 277 14.17 11.29 5.32
C ARG A 277 15.58 11.49 4.79
N TYR A 278 16.37 10.44 4.55
CA TYR A 278 17.71 10.55 3.97
C TYR A 278 17.70 11.29 2.63
N GLY A 279 16.72 10.99 1.78
CA GLY A 279 16.53 11.70 0.52
C GLY A 279 16.30 13.20 0.72
N GLN A 280 15.55 13.60 1.74
CA GLN A 280 15.20 15.00 2.01
C GLN A 280 16.27 15.76 2.81
N GLU A 281 16.87 15.12 3.80
CA GLU A 281 17.80 15.72 4.76
C GLU A 281 19.26 15.62 4.30
N VAL A 282 19.60 14.68 3.41
CA VAL A 282 20.98 14.48 2.92
C VAL A 282 21.08 14.68 1.41
N LEU A 283 20.38 13.87 0.60
CA LEU A 283 20.57 13.90 -0.86
C LEU A 283 20.11 15.23 -1.47
N ALA A 284 18.95 15.75 -1.07
CA ALA A 284 18.42 17.01 -1.60
C ALA A 284 19.33 18.22 -1.31
N PRO A 285 19.78 18.49 -0.06
CA PRO A 285 20.67 19.61 0.21
C PRO A 285 22.05 19.46 -0.43
N VAL A 286 22.62 18.25 -0.46
CA VAL A 286 23.92 18.01 -1.12
C VAL A 286 23.81 18.18 -2.64
N ALA A 287 22.78 17.61 -3.28
CA ALA A 287 22.52 17.83 -4.70
C ALA A 287 22.28 19.32 -5.01
N ARG A 288 21.65 20.07 -4.10
CA ARG A 288 21.48 21.52 -4.24
C ARG A 288 22.82 22.26 -4.18
N ALA A 289 23.71 21.90 -3.26
CA ALA A 289 25.02 22.54 -3.14
C ALA A 289 25.93 22.23 -4.35
N GLU A 290 25.89 20.99 -4.85
CA GLU A 290 26.78 20.50 -5.92
C GLU A 290 26.29 20.86 -7.33
N LEU A 291 24.97 20.80 -7.57
CA LEU A 291 24.43 20.86 -8.94
C LEU A 291 23.86 22.24 -9.30
N CYS A 292 23.57 23.09 -8.33
CA CYS A 292 22.85 24.34 -8.58
C CYS A 292 23.77 25.54 -8.71
N ARG A 293 23.53 26.34 -9.76
CA ARG A 293 24.14 27.67 -9.96
C ARG A 293 23.14 28.82 -9.79
N ASP A 294 21.86 28.61 -10.14
CA ASP A 294 20.76 29.58 -9.98
C ASP A 294 19.52 28.96 -9.29
N ALA A 295 18.62 29.78 -8.72
CA ALA A 295 17.53 29.33 -7.86
C ALA A 295 16.36 28.61 -8.58
N ALA A 296 16.03 28.98 -9.81
CA ALA A 296 14.86 28.44 -10.53
C ALA A 296 15.18 27.11 -11.22
N HIS A 297 16.34 27.03 -11.88
CA HIS A 297 16.89 25.80 -12.44
C HIS A 297 17.10 24.75 -11.35
N CYS A 298 17.55 25.19 -10.17
CA CYS A 298 17.86 24.31 -9.04
C CYS A 298 16.70 23.47 -8.56
N ARG A 299 15.47 24.03 -8.44
CA ARG A 299 14.34 23.29 -7.87
C ARG A 299 13.97 22.05 -8.68
N ARG A 300 13.92 22.17 -10.02
CA ARG A 300 13.57 21.05 -10.89
C ARG A 300 14.72 20.04 -10.97
N LEU A 301 15.96 20.51 -11.06
CA LEU A 301 17.13 19.65 -11.14
C LEU A 301 17.30 18.82 -9.86
N VAL A 302 17.28 19.46 -8.69
CA VAL A 302 17.40 18.77 -7.38
C VAL A 302 16.30 17.73 -7.21
N ARG A 303 15.05 18.05 -7.54
CA ARG A 303 13.95 17.08 -7.42
C ARG A 303 14.17 15.86 -8.33
N LYS A 304 14.66 16.07 -9.56
CA LYS A 304 14.96 14.97 -10.49
C LYS A 304 16.14 14.13 -10.00
N SER A 305 17.24 14.77 -9.60
CA SER A 305 18.44 14.09 -9.09
C SER A 305 18.14 13.34 -7.80
N GLN A 306 17.44 13.95 -6.85
CA GLN A 306 17.01 13.30 -5.61
C GLN A 306 16.17 12.06 -5.90
N LYS A 307 15.15 12.15 -6.78
CA LYS A 307 14.32 11.01 -7.15
C LYS A 307 15.15 9.90 -7.79
N LEU A 308 16.08 10.25 -8.67
CA LEU A 308 16.97 9.30 -9.33
C LEU A 308 17.90 8.60 -8.32
N LEU A 309 18.51 9.37 -7.41
CA LEU A 309 19.49 8.90 -6.43
C LEU A 309 18.87 8.22 -5.20
N THR A 310 17.57 8.38 -4.96
CA THR A 310 16.82 7.67 -3.91
C THR A 310 16.15 6.41 -4.46
N LYS A 311 16.06 6.27 -5.79
CA LYS A 311 15.49 5.07 -6.41
C LYS A 311 16.38 3.86 -6.11
N GLU A 312 15.75 2.71 -5.88
CA GLU A 312 16.48 1.46 -5.64
C GLU A 312 17.19 0.98 -6.92
N ALA A 313 18.41 0.44 -6.79
CA ALA A 313 19.26 0.08 -7.91
C ALA A 313 18.58 -0.91 -8.90
N GLY A 314 17.82 -1.86 -8.35
CA GLY A 314 17.04 -2.83 -9.14
C GLY A 314 16.00 -2.19 -10.06
N ARG A 315 15.51 -0.98 -9.73
CA ARG A 315 14.49 -0.26 -10.51
C ARG A 315 15.07 0.75 -11.49
N LEU A 316 16.38 0.99 -11.48
CA LEU A 316 17.01 1.88 -12.45
C LEU A 316 17.15 1.12 -13.78
N ASP A 317 16.60 1.67 -14.86
CA ASP A 317 16.90 1.19 -16.22
C ASP A 317 18.36 1.53 -16.60
N ALA A 318 18.85 0.98 -17.70
CA ALA A 318 20.25 1.16 -18.12
C ALA A 318 20.62 2.64 -18.32
N ALA A 319 19.73 3.44 -18.89
CA ALA A 319 19.98 4.86 -19.10
C ALA A 319 20.00 5.65 -17.78
N ALA A 320 19.11 5.30 -16.84
CA ALA A 320 19.06 5.88 -15.51
C ALA A 320 20.31 5.51 -14.69
N ARG A 321 20.80 4.27 -14.78
CA ARG A 321 22.06 3.85 -14.15
C ARG A 321 23.24 4.64 -14.68
N GLN A 322 23.37 4.74 -16.00
CA GLN A 322 24.44 5.53 -16.63
C GLN A 322 24.40 7.00 -16.20
N ARG A 323 23.21 7.61 -16.08
CA ARG A 323 23.06 8.98 -15.57
C ARG A 323 23.48 9.11 -14.11
N VAL A 324 23.18 8.13 -13.26
CA VAL A 324 23.66 8.10 -11.87
C VAL A 324 25.18 8.04 -11.88
N GLU A 325 25.79 7.07 -12.58
CA GLU A 325 27.24 6.90 -12.66
C GLU A 325 27.95 8.18 -13.13
N GLN A 326 27.46 8.81 -14.19
CA GLN A 326 28.00 10.08 -14.70
C GLN A 326 27.90 11.20 -13.67
N LEU A 327 26.75 11.31 -12.98
CA LEU A 327 26.52 12.33 -11.97
C LEU A 327 27.45 12.15 -10.77
N LEU A 328 27.64 10.90 -10.33
CA LEU A 328 28.51 10.58 -9.19
C LEU A 328 29.99 10.78 -9.54
N ALA A 329 30.40 10.46 -10.77
CA ALA A 329 31.79 10.66 -11.23
C ALA A 329 32.20 12.15 -11.29
N GLN A 330 31.23 13.05 -11.48
CA GLN A 330 31.47 14.49 -11.56
C GLN A 330 31.41 15.21 -10.19
N HIS A 331 30.75 14.59 -9.19
CA HIS A 331 30.43 15.24 -7.92
C HIS A 331 30.78 14.33 -6.73
N GLN A 332 32.00 14.47 -6.21
CA GLN A 332 32.55 13.58 -5.18
C GLN A 332 31.75 13.56 -3.87
N THR A 333 31.25 14.73 -3.41
CA THR A 333 30.41 14.82 -2.21
C THR A 333 29.10 14.06 -2.41
N LEU A 334 28.50 14.21 -3.59
CA LEU A 334 27.26 13.52 -3.95
C LEU A 334 27.45 12.00 -4.06
N ALA A 335 28.58 11.57 -4.62
CA ALA A 335 28.99 10.15 -4.66
C ALA A 335 29.14 9.57 -3.25
N THR A 336 29.75 10.33 -2.34
CA THR A 336 29.93 9.90 -0.95
C THR A 336 28.59 9.69 -0.26
N VAL A 337 27.68 10.68 -0.31
CA VAL A 337 26.36 10.51 0.33
C VAL A 337 25.49 9.47 -0.37
N TYR A 338 25.65 9.24 -1.68
CA TYR A 338 24.97 8.14 -2.35
C TYR A 338 25.47 6.77 -1.85
N HIS A 339 26.78 6.58 -1.74
CA HIS A 339 27.36 5.33 -1.22
C HIS A 339 26.97 5.08 0.25
N PHE A 340 26.90 6.13 1.09
CA PHE A 340 26.38 5.98 2.46
C PHE A 340 24.91 5.54 2.50
N ARG A 341 24.08 5.98 1.54
CA ARG A 341 22.70 5.49 1.43
C ARG A 341 22.67 3.99 1.14
N GLU A 342 23.47 3.53 0.17
CA GLU A 342 23.53 2.10 -0.20
C GLU A 342 23.98 1.24 0.98
N ARG A 343 25.04 1.66 1.68
CA ARG A 343 25.51 0.98 2.89
C ARG A 343 24.49 0.95 4.02
N LEU A 344 23.67 2.00 4.16
CA LEU A 344 22.58 2.01 5.15
C LEU A 344 21.51 0.99 4.78
N GLN A 345 21.21 0.82 3.49
CA GLN A 345 20.27 -0.18 3.00
C GLN A 345 20.76 -1.61 3.27
N GLU A 346 22.07 -1.87 3.16
CA GLU A 346 22.66 -3.19 3.47
C GLU A 346 22.44 -3.64 4.92
N VAL A 347 22.33 -2.70 5.87
CA VAL A 347 21.99 -3.00 7.27
C VAL A 347 20.60 -3.65 7.37
N TRP A 348 19.67 -3.32 6.47
CA TRP A 348 18.29 -3.80 6.54
C TRP A 348 18.03 -5.06 5.74
N ASP A 349 18.86 -5.33 4.73
CA ASP A 349 18.80 -6.55 3.94
C ASP A 349 19.22 -7.80 4.75
N ARG A 350 19.55 -7.61 6.05
CA ARG A 350 19.89 -8.66 7.02
C ARG A 350 20.98 -9.60 6.52
N ARG A 351 21.97 -9.03 5.81
CA ARG A 351 23.14 -9.80 5.35
C ARG A 351 24.07 -10.25 6.48
N ALA A 352 23.87 -9.73 7.71
CA ALA A 352 24.63 -10.13 8.88
C ALA A 352 23.99 -11.31 9.62
N PRO A 353 24.81 -12.18 10.26
CA PRO A 353 24.33 -13.40 10.90
C PRO A 353 23.59 -13.16 12.22
N THR A 354 23.81 -12.03 12.90
CA THR A 354 23.21 -11.73 14.21
C THR A 354 22.73 -10.28 14.32
N GLN A 355 21.85 -10.00 15.28
CA GLN A 355 21.36 -8.65 15.53
C GLN A 355 22.46 -7.73 16.10
N GLU A 356 23.39 -8.28 16.88
CA GLU A 356 24.56 -7.55 17.38
C GLU A 356 25.48 -7.13 16.24
N ALA A 357 25.66 -7.98 15.23
CA ALA A 357 26.44 -7.64 14.05
C ALA A 357 25.76 -6.51 13.25
N LEU A 358 24.43 -6.53 13.11
CA LEU A 358 23.68 -5.42 12.50
C LEU A 358 23.79 -4.12 13.30
N LEU A 359 23.74 -4.20 14.63
CA LEU A 359 23.94 -3.03 15.49
C LEU A 359 25.33 -2.45 15.28
N LYS A 360 26.36 -3.30 15.23
CA LYS A 360 27.73 -2.88 14.98
C LYS A 360 27.90 -2.23 13.61
N MET A 361 27.31 -2.81 12.55
CA MET A 361 27.29 -2.19 11.21
C MET A 361 26.66 -0.79 11.24
N LEU A 362 25.55 -0.62 11.98
CA LEU A 362 24.89 0.68 12.11
C LEU A 362 25.74 1.69 12.89
N GLN A 363 26.41 1.25 13.96
CA GLN A 363 27.36 2.05 14.73
C GLN A 363 28.53 2.52 13.86
N ASP A 364 29.13 1.60 13.10
CA ASP A 364 30.25 1.90 12.21
C ASP A 364 29.81 2.84 11.07
N TRP A 365 28.59 2.66 10.55
CA TRP A 365 28.00 3.58 9.58
C TRP A 365 27.89 5.00 10.15
N CYS A 366 27.36 5.16 11.37
CA CYS A 366 27.19 6.47 12.00
C CYS A 366 28.54 7.13 12.29
N GLN A 367 29.51 6.38 12.82
CA GLN A 367 30.86 6.89 13.09
C GLN A 367 31.54 7.38 11.81
N GLN A 368 31.45 6.61 10.73
CA GLN A 368 32.05 7.00 9.45
C GLN A 368 31.31 8.18 8.81
N ALA A 369 29.98 8.22 8.90
CA ALA A 369 29.15 9.32 8.40
C ALA A 369 29.55 10.64 9.07
N GLU A 370 29.77 10.61 10.38
CA GLU A 370 30.21 11.75 11.19
C GLU A 370 31.66 12.18 10.91
N GLY A 371 32.50 11.27 10.39
CA GLY A 371 33.87 11.58 9.97
C GLY A 371 34.01 12.14 8.55
N THR A 372 32.90 12.28 7.79
CA THR A 372 32.96 12.71 6.39
C THR A 372 33.19 14.22 6.21
N GLY A 373 32.89 15.05 7.22
CA GLY A 373 32.86 16.50 7.09
C GLY A 373 31.62 17.04 6.33
N ILE A 374 30.71 16.16 5.89
CA ILE A 374 29.50 16.54 5.13
C ILE A 374 28.37 16.83 6.13
N GLN A 375 28.18 18.10 6.47
CA GLN A 375 27.24 18.54 7.53
C GLN A 375 25.85 17.88 7.48
N ALA A 376 25.27 17.72 6.28
CA ALA A 376 23.97 17.10 6.10
C ALA A 376 23.96 15.62 6.55
N LEU A 377 25.00 14.86 6.19
CA LEU A 377 25.16 13.46 6.55
C LEU A 377 25.47 13.30 8.05
N GLU A 378 26.33 14.15 8.61
CA GLU A 378 26.61 14.14 10.06
C GLU A 378 25.35 14.42 10.88
N SER A 379 24.57 15.43 10.48
CA SER A 379 23.33 15.81 11.17
C SER A 379 22.30 14.70 11.12
N PHE A 380 22.17 14.03 9.97
CA PHE A 380 21.31 12.86 9.82
C PHE A 380 21.75 11.71 10.72
N SER A 381 23.06 11.40 10.76
CA SER A 381 23.63 10.37 11.64
C SER A 381 23.31 10.64 13.11
N ARG A 382 23.56 11.87 13.59
CA ARG A 382 23.27 12.26 14.98
C ARG A 382 21.78 12.11 15.32
N ASN A 383 20.89 12.50 14.40
CA ASN A 383 19.44 12.31 14.58
C ASN A 383 19.05 10.83 14.62
N LEU A 384 19.71 9.99 13.81
CA LEU A 384 19.43 8.56 13.72
C LEU A 384 19.69 7.83 15.05
N ARG A 385 20.68 8.27 15.82
CA ARG A 385 20.99 7.73 17.17
C ARG A 385 19.80 7.81 18.12
N GLY A 386 19.01 8.87 18.00
CA GLY A 386 17.83 9.10 18.83
C GLY A 386 16.60 8.31 18.42
N TYR A 387 16.65 7.51 17.34
CA TYR A 387 15.46 6.80 16.87
C TYR A 387 15.01 5.76 17.89
N SER A 388 13.72 5.76 18.20
CA SER A 388 13.09 4.78 19.06
C SER A 388 11.66 4.49 18.58
N LEU A 389 11.17 3.29 18.86
CA LEU A 389 9.76 2.93 18.72
C LEU A 389 9.03 2.85 20.05
N GLU A 390 9.71 3.05 21.19
CA GLU A 390 9.05 3.08 22.49
C GLU A 390 7.96 4.16 22.55
N GLY A 391 6.79 3.80 23.09
CA GLY A 391 5.63 4.70 23.21
C GLY A 391 4.80 4.91 21.94
N THR A 392 5.06 4.19 20.84
CA THR A 392 4.26 4.28 19.60
C THR A 392 2.94 3.48 19.61
N HIS A 393 2.61 2.79 20.70
CA HIS A 393 1.39 1.97 20.88
C HIS A 393 0.22 2.72 21.56
N ARG A 394 -0.02 4.00 21.25
CA ARG A 394 -1.24 4.69 21.70
C ARG A 394 -2.11 5.08 20.52
#